data_AF-A0A086JKB5-F1
#
_entry.id   AF-A0A086JKB5-F1
#
_cell.length_a   1.000
_cell.length_b   1.000
_cell.length_c   1.000
_cell.angle_alpha   90.00
_cell.angle_beta   90.00
_cell.angle_gamma   90.00
#
_symmetry.space_group_name_H-M   'P 1'
#
loop_
_entity.id
_entity.type
_entity.pdbx_description
1 polymer ?
#
loop_
_entity_poly.entity_id
_entity_poly.type
_entity_poly.pdbx_seq_one_letter_code
_entity_poly.pdbx_strand_id
1 'polypeptide(L)'
;YEVRPKVPRRIVEDIAATIKTEFHGLSGIVYCLSRRECERVAEGLQRHAGISAGFYHAQLDAEKREEIQRDWMNDDIKVIVATLAFGMGINKRDVRFVIHCAMPKCLENFYQ
;
A
#
# COMPACT_ATOMS: atom_id res chain seq x y z
N TYR A 1 0.43 -16.85 3.03
CA TYR A 1 1.57 -15.94 3.23
C TYR A 1 2.71 -16.40 2.33
N GLU A 2 3.38 -15.46 1.66
CA GLU A 2 4.48 -15.72 0.73
C GLU A 2 5.61 -14.72 1.00
N VAL A 3 6.87 -15.14 0.84
CA VAL A 3 8.04 -14.25 0.98
C VAL A 3 8.79 -14.22 -0.35
N ARG A 4 8.95 -13.02 -0.91
CA ARG A 4 9.68 -12.77 -2.16
C ARG A 4 10.97 -11.99 -1.88
N PRO A 5 12.08 -12.27 -2.59
CA PRO A 5 13.31 -11.50 -2.46
C PRO A 5 13.11 -10.04 -2.89
N LYS A 6 13.60 -9.09 -2.09
CA LYS A 6 13.50 -7.65 -2.39
C LYS A 6 14.73 -7.16 -3.15
N VAL A 7 14.53 -6.60 -4.34
CA VAL A 7 15.55 -5.83 -5.06
C VAL A 7 15.23 -4.33 -4.92
N PRO A 8 16.01 -3.55 -4.14
CA PRO A 8 15.63 -2.18 -3.79
C PRO A 8 15.32 -1.26 -4.97
N ARG A 9 16.05 -1.41 -6.08
CA ARG A 9 15.87 -0.59 -7.29
C ARG A 9 14.59 -0.93 -8.07
N ARG A 10 14.07 -2.15 -7.93
CA ARG A 10 12.95 -2.69 -8.72
C ARG A 10 11.66 -2.85 -7.93
N ILE A 11 11.63 -2.45 -6.67
CA ILE A 11 10.48 -2.67 -5.80
C ILE A 11 9.14 -2.17 -6.37
N VAL A 12 9.13 -1.02 -7.07
CA VAL A 12 7.91 -0.52 -7.70
C VAL A 12 7.46 -1.42 -8.84
N GLU A 13 8.41 -1.88 -9.67
CA GLU A 13 8.16 -2.78 -10.79
C GLU A 13 7.64 -4.13 -10.30
N ASP A 14 8.25 -4.68 -9.25
CA ASP A 14 7.90 -5.98 -8.70
C ASP A 14 6.50 -5.95 -8.04
N ILE A 15 6.19 -4.87 -7.29
CA ILE A 15 4.86 -4.66 -6.71
C ILE A 15 3.83 -4.48 -7.82
N ALA A 16 4.12 -3.65 -8.83
CA ALA A 16 3.22 -3.41 -9.95
C ALA A 16 2.94 -4.69 -10.74
N ALA A 17 3.97 -5.50 -11.01
CA ALA A 17 3.83 -6.78 -11.68
C ALA A 17 2.90 -7.70 -10.89
N THR A 18 3.17 -7.87 -9.59
CA THR A 18 2.34 -8.69 -8.69
C THR A 18 0.87 -8.24 -8.68
N ILE A 19 0.61 -6.93 -8.55
CA ILE A 19 -0.74 -6.39 -8.57
C ILE A 19 -1.43 -6.67 -9.91
N LYS A 20 -0.73 -6.50 -11.04
CA LYS A 20 -1.31 -6.71 -12.37
C LYS A 20 -1.54 -8.18 -12.72
N THR A 21 -0.71 -9.09 -12.24
CA THR A 21 -0.82 -10.52 -12.59
C THR A 21 -1.72 -11.28 -11.64
N GLU A 22 -1.67 -10.97 -10.34
CA GLU A 22 -2.32 -11.78 -9.30
C GLU A 22 -3.53 -11.06 -8.67
N PHE A 23 -3.52 -9.72 -8.65
CA PHE A 23 -4.53 -8.93 -7.92
C PHE A 23 -5.19 -7.84 -8.78
N HIS A 24 -5.32 -8.11 -10.08
CA HIS A 24 -5.79 -7.12 -11.03
C HIS A 24 -7.18 -6.60 -10.67
N GLY A 25 -7.30 -5.28 -10.47
CA GLY A 25 -8.55 -4.61 -10.11
C GLY A 25 -9.02 -4.84 -8.66
N LEU A 26 -8.26 -5.59 -7.86
CA LEU A 26 -8.58 -5.87 -6.46
C LEU A 26 -8.02 -4.79 -5.53
N SER A 27 -8.67 -4.59 -4.40
CA SER A 27 -8.26 -3.60 -3.41
C SER A 27 -7.24 -4.20 -2.43
N GLY A 28 -6.21 -3.43 -2.07
CA GLY A 28 -5.13 -3.94 -1.22
C GLY A 28 -4.29 -2.86 -0.55
N ILE A 29 -3.43 -3.31 0.37
CA ILE A 29 -2.55 -2.46 1.18
C ILE A 29 -1.09 -2.78 0.86
N VAL A 30 -0.25 -1.76 0.74
CA VAL A 30 1.21 -1.89 0.61
C VAL A 30 1.86 -1.18 1.79
N TYR A 31 2.43 -1.93 2.72
CA TYR A 31 3.12 -1.39 3.88
C TYR A 31 4.58 -1.07 3.57
N CYS A 32 4.97 0.20 3.74
CA CYS A 32 6.35 0.68 3.61
C CYS A 32 6.96 1.05 4.97
N LEU A 33 8.30 1.06 5.05
CA LEU A 33 9.01 1.38 6.29
C LEU A 33 9.03 2.87 6.61
N SER A 34 9.08 3.69 5.56
CA SER A 34 9.25 5.14 5.69
C SER A 34 8.23 5.89 4.84
N ARG A 35 7.97 7.13 5.25
CA ARG A 35 6.99 8.03 4.62
C ARG A 35 7.37 8.32 3.17
N ARG A 36 8.66 8.65 2.95
CA ARG A 36 9.26 8.82 1.63
C ARG A 36 9.15 7.57 0.74
N GLU A 37 9.22 6.37 1.33
CA GLU A 37 9.02 5.13 0.57
C GLU A 37 7.55 4.97 0.16
N CYS A 38 6.59 5.32 1.02
CA CYS A 38 5.17 5.33 0.66
C CYS A 38 4.89 6.24 -0.54
N GLU A 39 5.33 7.49 -0.46
CA GLU A 39 5.15 8.49 -1.53
C GLU A 39 5.74 7.99 -2.84
N ARG A 40 7.01 7.57 -2.83
CA ARG A 40 7.71 7.07 -4.01
C ARG A 40 7.03 5.85 -4.63
N VAL A 41 6.55 4.92 -3.80
CA VAL A 41 5.89 3.70 -4.29
C VAL A 41 4.52 4.04 -4.88
N ALA A 42 3.69 4.82 -4.19
CA ALA A 42 2.38 5.24 -4.70
C ALA A 42 2.50 6.01 -6.02
N GLU A 43 3.39 7.00 -6.10
CA GLU A 43 3.64 7.75 -7.33
C GLU A 43 4.13 6.85 -8.46
N GLY A 44 5.03 5.90 -8.17
CA GLY A 44 5.54 4.96 -9.15
C GLY A 44 4.46 4.02 -9.69
N LEU A 45 3.58 3.51 -8.82
CA LEU A 45 2.44 2.68 -9.21
C LEU A 45 1.46 3.45 -10.11
N GLN A 46 1.18 4.72 -9.78
CA GLN A 46 0.35 5.57 -10.63
C GLN A 46 1.01 5.86 -11.99
N ARG A 47 2.20 6.49 -11.97
CA ARG A 47 2.82 7.05 -13.18
C ARG A 47 3.35 5.99 -14.14
N HIS A 48 3.91 4.90 -13.63
CA HIS A 48 4.59 3.90 -14.46
C HIS A 48 3.75 2.64 -14.70
N ALA A 49 2.81 2.34 -13.80
CA ALA A 49 2.00 1.14 -13.91
C ALA A 49 0.51 1.42 -14.19
N GLY A 50 0.02 2.65 -14.07
CA GLY A 50 -1.40 2.96 -14.27
C GLY A 50 -2.29 2.35 -13.19
N ILE A 51 -1.74 2.07 -12.01
CA ILE A 51 -2.48 1.52 -10.86
C ILE A 51 -2.98 2.68 -10.01
N SER A 52 -4.28 2.73 -9.73
CA SER A 52 -4.86 3.72 -8.82
C SER A 52 -4.39 3.45 -7.39
N ALA A 53 -3.40 4.24 -6.94
CA ALA A 53 -2.74 4.05 -5.66
C ALA A 53 -2.62 5.37 -4.88
N GLY A 54 -3.02 5.41 -3.61
CA GLY A 54 -2.82 6.56 -2.72
C GLY A 54 -1.75 6.26 -1.67
N PHE A 55 -1.10 7.28 -1.09
CA PHE A 55 -0.20 7.08 0.05
C PHE A 55 -0.79 7.60 1.36
N TYR A 56 -0.49 6.94 2.48
CA TYR A 56 -0.99 7.31 3.79
C TYR A 56 0.12 7.24 4.85
N HIS A 57 0.36 8.36 5.54
CA HIS A 57 1.24 8.38 6.70
C HIS A 57 0.90 9.54 7.63
N ALA A 58 1.35 9.47 8.89
CA ALA A 58 1.03 10.44 9.95
C ALA A 58 1.42 11.90 9.68
N GLN A 59 2.27 12.16 8.68
CA GLN A 59 2.72 13.49 8.28
C GLN A 59 1.82 14.20 7.26
N LEU A 60 0.80 13.49 6.74
CA LEU A 60 -0.24 14.10 5.94
C LEU A 60 -1.22 14.84 6.85
N ASP A 61 -1.75 15.95 6.34
CA ASP A 61 -2.84 16.67 6.98
C ASP A 61 -4.04 15.73 7.22
N ALA A 62 -4.78 15.99 8.29
CA ALA A 62 -5.93 15.16 8.66
C ALA A 62 -6.95 15.05 7.52
N GLU A 63 -7.28 16.18 6.89
CA GLU A 63 -8.20 16.25 5.74
C GLU A 63 -7.72 15.36 4.58
N LYS A 64 -6.41 15.40 4.27
CA LYS A 64 -5.85 14.58 3.18
C LYS A 64 -5.87 13.10 3.51
N ARG A 65 -5.62 12.73 4.76
CA ARG A 65 -5.73 11.34 5.24
C ARG A 65 -7.16 10.83 5.14
N GLU A 66 -8.14 11.64 5.52
CA GLU A 66 -9.55 11.29 5.42
C GLU A 66 -10.01 11.16 3.97
N GLU A 67 -9.57 12.07 3.09
CA GLU A 67 -9.83 12.00 1.64
C GLU A 67 -9.31 10.68 1.05
N ILE A 68 -8.02 10.40 1.23
CA ILE A 68 -7.39 9.19 0.67
C ILE A 68 -8.03 7.92 1.24
N GLN A 69 -8.33 7.90 2.54
CA GLN A 69 -9.01 6.77 3.16
C GLN A 69 -10.41 6.59 2.57
N ARG A 70 -11.19 7.67 2.42
CA ARG A 70 -12.54 7.62 1.84
C ARG A 70 -12.51 7.13 0.40
N ASP A 71 -11.61 7.65 -0.43
CA ASP A 71 -11.48 7.28 -1.84
C ASP A 71 -11.08 5.81 -1.98
N TRP A 72 -10.23 5.29 -1.08
CA TRP A 72 -9.90 3.87 -1.04
C TRP A 72 -11.06 2.99 -0.53
N MET A 73 -11.82 3.46 0.46
CA MET A 73 -13.04 2.76 0.92
C MET A 73 -14.08 2.65 -0.21
N ASN A 74 -14.22 3.70 -1.02
CA ASN A 74 -15.16 3.80 -2.14
C ASN A 74 -14.66 3.20 -3.46
N ASP A 75 -13.49 2.56 -3.47
CA ASP A 75 -12.90 1.93 -4.65
C ASP A 75 -12.42 2.87 -5.78
N ASP A 76 -12.41 4.18 -5.54
CA ASP A 76 -11.77 5.20 -6.41
C ASP A 76 -10.24 5.02 -6.43
N ILE A 77 -9.70 4.63 -5.27
CA ILE A 77 -8.32 4.15 -5.11
C ILE A 77 -8.35 2.65 -4.84
N LYS A 78 -7.55 1.87 -5.58
CA LYS A 78 -7.45 0.41 -5.36
C LYS A 78 -6.40 0.04 -4.33
N VAL A 79 -5.29 0.78 -4.32
CA VAL A 79 -4.12 0.44 -3.50
C VAL A 79 -3.80 1.56 -2.55
N ILE A 80 -3.72 1.27 -1.26
CA ILE A 80 -3.23 2.23 -0.27
C ILE A 80 -1.82 1.85 0.17
N VAL A 81 -0.88 2.76 -0.02
CA VAL A 81 0.53 2.60 0.30
C VAL A 81 0.81 3.33 1.60
N ALA A 82 1.02 2.60 2.69
CA ALA A 82 1.03 3.20 4.01
C ALA A 82 2.20 2.78 4.87
N THR A 83 2.51 3.58 5.90
CA THR A 83 3.31 3.06 7.01
C THR A 83 2.42 2.29 7.99
N LEU A 84 3.03 1.64 8.99
CA LEU A 84 2.30 0.96 10.08
C LEU A 84 1.33 1.88 10.87
N ALA A 85 1.32 3.19 10.61
CA ALA A 85 0.32 4.10 11.17
C ALA A 85 -1.09 3.89 10.58
N PHE A 86 -1.23 3.10 9.52
CA PHE A 86 -2.49 2.81 8.85
C PHE A 86 -3.00 1.42 9.26
N GLY A 87 -4.20 1.35 9.84
CA GLY A 87 -4.82 0.08 10.24
C GLY A 87 -5.73 0.16 11.46
N MET A 88 -5.50 1.10 12.38
CA MET A 88 -6.39 1.31 13.52
C MET A 88 -7.75 1.85 13.07
N GLY A 89 -8.78 0.99 13.03
CA GLY A 89 -10.17 1.37 12.74
C GLY A 89 -10.64 1.23 11.29
N ILE A 90 -9.86 0.58 10.42
CA ILE A 90 -10.23 0.38 9.01
C ILE A 90 -11.01 -0.93 8.86
N ASN A 91 -12.20 -0.86 8.26
CA ASN A 91 -13.06 -2.02 8.02
C ASN A 91 -13.54 -2.08 6.55
N LYS A 92 -12.58 -2.21 5.61
CA LYS A 92 -12.89 -2.51 4.20
C LYS A 92 -12.98 -4.03 4.06
N ARG A 93 -14.16 -4.56 3.76
CA ARG A 93 -14.39 -6.03 3.69
C ARG A 93 -13.68 -6.68 2.50
N ASP A 94 -13.35 -5.90 1.49
CA ASP A 94 -12.85 -6.38 0.21
C ASP A 94 -11.32 -6.24 0.01
N VAL A 95 -10.54 -6.13 1.09
CA VAL A 95 -9.06 -6.15 1.01
C VAL A 95 -8.57 -7.55 0.62
N ARG A 96 -7.95 -7.69 -0.55
CA ARG A 96 -7.52 -8.98 -1.14
C ARG A 96 -6.04 -9.28 -1.04
N PHE A 97 -5.22 -8.27 -0.78
CA PHE A 97 -3.79 -8.47 -0.57
C PHE A 97 -3.22 -7.44 0.38
N VAL A 98 -2.16 -7.85 1.07
CA VAL A 98 -1.30 -7.00 1.89
C VAL A 98 0.14 -7.31 1.50
N ILE A 99 0.88 -6.32 1.02
CA ILE A 99 2.29 -6.46 0.63
C ILE A 99 3.14 -5.67 1.61
N HIS A 100 4.10 -6.32 2.28
CA HIS A 100 5.07 -5.63 3.12
C HIS A 100 6.36 -5.39 2.34
N CYS A 101 6.69 -4.11 2.08
CA CYS A 101 7.94 -3.70 1.44
C CYS A 101 9.17 -3.98 2.30
N ALA A 102 9.01 -4.26 3.59
CA ALA A 102 10.06 -4.78 4.43
C ALA A 102 9.49 -5.67 5.52
N MET A 103 10.33 -6.55 6.05
CA MET A 103 9.97 -7.37 7.18
C MET A 103 9.59 -6.47 8.37
N PRO A 104 8.41 -6.65 8.97
CA PRO A 104 8.04 -5.91 10.18
C PRO A 104 9.07 -6.19 11.28
N LYS A 105 9.36 -5.18 12.12
CA LYS A 105 10.37 -5.30 13.18
C LYS A 105 10.05 -6.37 14.22
N CYS A 106 8.76 -6.69 14.38
CA CYS A 106 8.25 -7.73 15.26
C CYS A 106 7.11 -8.49 14.55
N LEU A 107 6.88 -9.74 14.94
CA LEU A 107 5.84 -10.61 14.35
C LEU A 107 4.43 -10.03 14.55
N GLU A 108 4.19 -9.34 15.66
CA GLU A 108 2.89 -8.69 15.95
C GLU A 108 2.49 -7.68 14.86
N ASN A 109 3.47 -6.96 14.30
CA ASN A 109 3.26 -5.99 13.22
C ASN A 109 2.98 -6.65 11.85
N PHE A 110 3.09 -7.98 11.75
CA PHE A 110 2.73 -8.76 10.55
C PHE A 110 1.29 -9.27 10.61
N TYR A 111 0.70 -9.37 11.80
CA TYR A 111 -0.66 -9.88 12.01
C TYR A 111 -1.72 -8.77 12.15
N GLN A 112 -1.30 -7.50 12.23
CA GLN A 112 -2.19 -6.34 12.37
C GLN A 112 -2.77 -5.87 11.03
#